data_AF-A0A3A9AJD6-F1
#
_entry.id   AF-A0A3A9AJD6-F1
#
_cell.length_a   1.000
_cell.length_b   1.000
_cell.length_c   1.000
_cell.angle_alpha   90.00
_cell.angle_beta   90.00
_cell.angle_gamma   90.00
#
_symmetry.space_group_name_H-M   'P 1'
#
loop_
_entity.id
_entity.type
_entity.pdbx_description
1 polymer ?
#
loop_
_entity_poly.entity_id
_entity_poly.type
_entity_poly.pdbx_seq_one_letter_code
_entity_poly.pdbx_strand_id
1 'polypeptide(L)'
;MSRIMEDVSRWPLKKREEFLKQTFEKRMGRLLNLEEPRSFSEMIQWIKLYYCDPIMSRCVDKVLFKEFIKEKLSGKHLGGV
;
A
#
# COMPACT_ATOMS: atom_id res chain seq x y z
N MET A 1 -9.78 -16.12 20.92
CA MET A 1 -8.93 -14.95 21.21
C MET A 1 -9.35 -13.81 20.30
N SER A 2 -10.28 -12.99 20.78
CA SER A 2 -10.68 -11.72 20.20
C SER A 2 -9.48 -10.77 20.27
N ARG A 3 -8.55 -10.93 19.31
CA ARG A 3 -7.49 -9.97 19.07
C ARG A 3 -8.21 -8.75 18.50
N ILE A 4 -8.59 -7.83 19.37
CA ILE A 4 -8.81 -6.44 18.97
C ILE A 4 -7.51 -6.10 18.22
N MET A 5 -7.57 -6.13 16.89
CA MET A 5 -6.55 -5.50 16.08
C MET A 5 -6.74 -4.03 16.40
N GLU A 6 -6.03 -3.56 17.43
CA GLU A 6 -5.79 -2.14 17.59
C GLU A 6 -5.41 -1.63 16.21
N ASP A 7 -6.13 -0.62 15.73
CA ASP A 7 -5.95 -0.10 14.38
C ASP A 7 -4.50 0.38 14.26
N VAL A 8 -3.66 -0.44 13.62
CA VAL A 8 -2.21 -0.23 13.52
C VAL A 8 -1.93 1.10 12.80
N SER A 9 -2.90 1.62 12.04
CA SER A 9 -2.85 2.93 11.40
C SER A 9 -2.70 4.09 12.41
N ARG A 10 -3.25 3.97 13.62
CA ARG A 10 -3.19 5.01 14.67
C ARG A 10 -1.84 5.07 15.39
N TRP A 11 -0.95 4.11 15.18
CA TRP A 11 0.34 4.09 15.86
C TRP A 11 1.32 5.10 15.25
N PRO A 12 2.24 5.66 16.05
CA PRO A 12 3.31 6.50 15.53
C PRO A 12 4.16 5.73 14.52
N LEU A 13 4.70 6.44 13.51
CA LEU A 13 5.42 5.85 12.38
C LEU A 13 6.53 4.88 12.82
N LYS A 14 7.40 5.28 13.77
CA LYS A 14 8.43 4.40 14.34
C LYS A 14 7.89 3.07 14.88
N LYS A 15 6.79 3.10 15.63
CA LYS A 15 6.18 1.88 16.21
C LYS A 15 5.62 0.97 15.11
N ARG A 16 5.06 1.55 14.05
CA ARG A 16 4.58 0.80 12.88
C ARG A 16 5.74 0.15 12.14
N GLU A 17 6.85 0.88 11.94
CA GLU A 17 8.05 0.35 11.30
C GLU A 17 8.64 -0.85 12.08
N GLU A 18 8.80 -0.72 13.40
CA GLU A 18 9.32 -1.80 14.24
C GLU A 18 8.42 -3.03 14.21
N PHE A 19 7.10 -2.83 14.36
CA PHE A 19 6.13 -3.91 14.29
C PHE A 19 6.16 -4.62 12.93
N LEU A 20 6.30 -3.84 11.85
CA LEU A 20 6.34 -4.36 10.49
C LEU A 20 7.62 -5.16 10.24
N LYS A 21 8.78 -4.67 10.69
CA LYS A 21 10.07 -5.38 10.63
C LYS A 21 9.99 -6.74 11.33
N GLN A 22 9.49 -6.77 12.57
CA GLN A 22 9.34 -8.00 13.33
C GLN A 22 8.36 -8.98 12.68
N THR A 23 7.23 -8.49 12.17
CA THR A 23 6.22 -9.34 11.53
C THR A 23 6.71 -9.88 10.20
N PHE A 24 7.42 -9.07 9.42
CA PHE A 24 8.00 -9.47 8.15
C PHE A 24 9.08 -10.52 8.35
N GLU A 25 10.00 -10.33 9.30
CA GLU A 25 11.04 -11.29 9.63
C GLU A 25 10.46 -12.64 10.05
N LYS A 26 9.46 -12.65 10.94
CA LYS A 26 8.78 -13.89 11.36
C LYS A 26 8.08 -14.64 10.23
N ARG A 27 7.63 -13.94 9.18
CA ARG A 27 6.87 -14.55 8.06
C ARG A 27 7.75 -14.92 6.87
N MET A 28 8.73 -14.09 6.54
CA MET A 28 9.61 -14.24 5.38
C MET A 28 10.96 -14.86 5.73
N GLY A 29 11.35 -14.90 7.02
CA GLY A 29 12.64 -15.42 7.46
C GLY A 29 13.83 -14.53 7.10
N ARG A 30 13.60 -13.27 6.71
CA ARG A 30 14.63 -12.30 6.35
C ARG A 30 14.32 -10.91 6.88
N LEU A 31 15.37 -10.13 7.11
CA LEU A 31 15.27 -8.74 7.55
C LEU A 31 14.56 -7.89 6.49
N LEU A 32 13.65 -7.04 6.94
CA LEU A 32 12.98 -6.06 6.09
C LEU A 32 13.87 -4.83 5.91
N ASN A 33 14.42 -4.65 4.70
CA ASN A 33 15.14 -3.43 4.36
C ASN A 33 14.16 -2.37 3.84
N LEU A 34 13.97 -1.30 4.63
CA LEU A 34 13.15 -0.13 4.26
C LEU A 34 13.97 1.02 3.68
N GLU A 35 15.30 0.99 3.81
CA GLU A 35 16.18 2.04 3.26
C GLU A 35 16.42 1.82 1.76
N GLU A 36 16.67 0.56 1.37
CA GLU A 36 16.86 0.17 -0.03
C GLU A 36 16.07 -1.13 -0.32
N PRO A 37 14.75 -1.06 -0.57
CA PRO A 37 13.93 -2.23 -0.83
C PRO A 37 14.31 -2.88 -2.17
N ARG A 38 14.93 -4.06 -2.13
CA ARG A 38 15.38 -4.77 -3.35
C ARG A 38 14.35 -5.74 -3.92
N SER A 39 13.52 -6.32 -3.07
CA SER A 39 12.46 -7.24 -3.51
C SER A 39 11.10 -6.55 -3.59
N PHE A 40 10.24 -7.09 -4.44
CA PHE A 40 8.85 -6.64 -4.57
C PHE A 40 8.10 -6.63 -3.23
N SER A 41 8.36 -7.62 -2.36
CA SER A 41 7.73 -7.68 -1.04
C SER A 41 8.17 -6.56 -0.12
N GLU A 42 9.44 -6.15 -0.17
CA GLU A 42 9.97 -5.02 0.60
C GLU A 42 9.40 -3.69 0.09
N MET A 43 9.28 -3.53 -1.23
CA MET A 43 8.63 -2.35 -1.82
C MET A 43 7.18 -2.22 -1.37
N ILE A 44 6.40 -3.31 -1.36
CA ILE A 44 5.02 -3.29 -0.87
C ILE A 44 4.96 -2.83 0.59
N GLN A 45 5.87 -3.34 1.43
CA GLN A 45 5.93 -2.95 2.84
C GLN A 45 6.31 -1.47 3.01
N TRP A 46 7.23 -0.97 2.19
CA TRP A 46 7.61 0.43 2.17
C TRP A 46 6.42 1.33 1.79
N ILE A 47 5.70 0.98 0.72
CA ILE A 47 4.51 1.70 0.26
C ILE A 47 3.46 1.76 1.39
N LYS A 48 3.23 0.67 2.11
CA LYS A 48 2.28 0.64 3.24
C LYS A 48 2.63 1.61 4.38
N LEU A 49 3.92 1.89 4.59
CA LEU A 49 4.40 2.73 5.68
C LEU A 49 4.49 4.20 5.29
N TYR A 50 4.97 4.47 4.07
CA TYR A 50 5.38 5.81 3.64
C TYR A 50 4.46 6.43 2.58
N TYR A 51 3.65 5.61 1.90
CA TYR A 51 2.88 6.06 0.76
C TYR A 51 1.38 5.89 1.02
N CYS A 52 0.73 6.98 1.45
CA CYS A 52 -0.72 7.08 1.60
C CYS A 52 -1.28 8.04 0.55
N ASP A 53 -1.53 7.54 -0.65
CA ASP A 53 -2.23 8.31 -1.68
C ASP A 53 -3.73 8.00 -1.66
N PRO A 54 -4.61 9.01 -1.60
CA PRO A 54 -6.06 8.82 -1.54
C PRO A 54 -6.63 8.15 -2.80
N ILE A 55 -5.92 8.17 -3.93
CA ILE A 55 -6.32 7.51 -5.18
C ILE A 55 -6.24 5.99 -5.03
N MET A 56 -5.35 5.46 -4.18
CA MET A 56 -5.27 4.00 -3.97
C MET A 56 -6.56 3.43 -3.38
N SER A 57 -7.25 4.17 -2.51
CA SER A 57 -8.56 3.75 -2.00
C SER A 57 -9.59 3.60 -3.12
N ARG A 58 -9.56 4.48 -4.13
CA ARG A 58 -10.43 4.41 -5.32
C ARG A 58 -10.04 3.25 -6.25
N CYS A 59 -8.76 2.87 -6.30
CA CYS A 59 -8.26 1.78 -7.14
C CYS A 59 -8.50 0.38 -6.58
N VAL A 60 -8.56 0.21 -5.25
CA VAL A 60 -8.82 -1.09 -4.61
C VAL A 60 -10.28 -1.51 -4.74
N ASP A 61 -11.20 -0.54 -4.81
CA ASP A 61 -12.60 -0.81 -5.03
C ASP A 61 -12.84 -1.25 -6.49
N LYS A 62 -13.10 -2.56 -6.69
CA LYS A 62 -13.30 -3.16 -8.03
C LYS A 62 -14.48 -2.54 -8.80
N VAL A 63 -15.42 -1.89 -8.11
CA VAL A 63 -16.56 -1.20 -8.73
C VAL A 63 -16.11 0.17 -9.23
N LEU A 64 -15.39 0.94 -8.42
CA LEU A 64 -14.85 2.25 -8.79
C LEU A 64 -13.66 2.18 -9.76
N PHE A 65 -12.93 1.07 -9.81
CA PHE A 65 -11.81 0.89 -10.73
C PHE A 65 -12.24 0.95 -12.21
N LYS A 66 -13.40 0.37 -12.54
CA LYS A 66 -13.94 0.44 -13.91
C LYS A 66 -14.35 1.87 -14.28
N GLU A 67 -14.91 2.62 -13.34
CA GLU A 67 -15.29 4.03 -13.54
C GLU A 67 -14.05 4.93 -13.67
N PHE A 68 -13.03 4.70 -12.85
CA PHE A 68 -11.74 5.40 -12.92
C PHE A 68 -11.02 5.15 -14.25
N ILE A 69 -11.02 3.91 -14.74
CA ILE A 69 -10.49 3.55 -16.06
C ILE A 69 -11.26 4.30 -17.15
N LYS A 70 -12.60 4.29 -17.11
CA LYS A 70 -13.44 5.03 -18.07
C LYS A 70 -13.12 6.52 -18.07
N GLU A 71 -13.05 7.15 -16.90
CA GLU A 71 -12.71 8.58 -16.75
C GLU A 71 -11.32 8.91 -17.33
N LYS A 72 -10.30 8.08 -17.05
CA LYS A 72 -8.93 8.28 -17.56
C LYS A 72 -8.78 8.01 -19.06
N LEU A 73 -9.51 7.05 -19.61
CA LEU A 73 -9.49 6.74 -21.05
C LEU A 73 -10.30 7.74 -21.87
N SER A 74 -11.45 8.20 -21.37
CA SER A 74 -12.27 9.21 -22.04
C SER A 74 -11.60 10.60 -22.08
N GLY A 75 -10.69 10.89 -21.14
CA GLY A 75 -9.86 12.10 -21.19
C GLY A 75 -8.79 12.13 -22.29
N LYS A 76 -8.61 11.04 -23.07
CA LYS A 76 -7.53 10.93 -24.07
C LYS A 76 -8.01 10.69 -25.51
N HIS A 77 -9.29 10.93 -25.82
CA HIS A 77 -9.87 10.79 -27.16
C HIS A 77 -10.53 12.09 -27.70
N LEU A 78 -9.96 13.26 -27.38
CA LEU A 78 -10.32 14.53 -28.04
C LEU A 78 -9.11 15.08 -28.82
N GLY A 79 -8.66 14.33 -29.81
CA GLY A 79 -7.57 14.73 -30.70
C GLY A 79 -7.35 13.73 -31.82
N GLY A 80 -8.25 13.71 -32.79
CA GLY A 80 -8.15 12.86 -33.97
C GLY A 80 -9.34 13.12 -34.88
N VAL A 81 -9.10 14.00 -35.85
CA VAL A 81 -9.97 14.41 -36.97
C VAL A 81 -10.45 13.19 -37.76
#